data_AF-A0A351EKE5-F1
#
_entry.id   AF-A0A351EKE5-F1
#
_cell.length_a   1.000
_cell.length_b   1.000
_cell.length_c   1.000
_cell.angle_alpha   90.00
_cell.angle_beta   90.00
_cell.angle_gamma   90.00
#
_symmetry.space_group_name_H-M   'P 1'
#
loop_
_entity.id
_entity.type
_entity.pdbx_description
1 polymer ?
#
loop_
_entity_poly.entity_id
_entity_poly.type
_entity_poly.pdbx_seq_one_letter_code
_entity_poly.pdbx_strand_id
1 'polypeptide(L)'
;MAMNRQTRRHLQKQGEMSADGAPISNRDRRQAVGSAADTERSGPREFVGEVKGELRKVVWPTKDEIANYSVVVFVTIVVLTALIAGLDYLTGEGVLRLFDVN
;
A
#
# COMPACT_ATOMS: atom_id res chain seq x y z
N MET A 1 15.86 49.65 40.18
CA MET A 1 16.17 48.54 41.10
C MET A 1 17.00 47.51 40.33
N ALA A 2 18.26 47.30 40.70
CA ALA A 2 19.16 46.36 40.00
C ALA A 2 18.79 44.93 40.38
N MET A 3 18.24 44.17 39.43
CA MET A 3 17.80 42.80 39.66
C MET A 3 19.02 41.90 39.90
N ASN A 4 18.98 41.14 41.00
CA ASN A 4 20.09 40.30 41.45
C ASN A 4 20.43 39.23 40.38
N ARG A 5 21.73 39.01 40.14
CA ARG A 5 22.25 38.04 39.14
C ARG A 5 21.75 36.61 39.40
N GLN A 6 21.45 36.30 40.67
CA GLN A 6 20.85 35.04 41.09
C GLN A 6 19.43 34.87 40.54
N THR A 7 18.61 35.92 40.58
CA THR A 7 17.22 35.90 40.12
C THR A 7 17.13 35.64 38.62
N ARG A 8 18.01 36.24 37.81
CA ARG A 8 18.09 35.98 36.36
C ARG A 8 18.39 34.52 36.03
N ARG A 9 19.33 33.90 36.76
CA ARG A 9 19.69 32.49 36.54
C ARG A 9 18.53 31.56 36.91
N HIS A 10 17.76 31.89 37.93
CA HIS A 10 16.60 31.09 38.34
C HIS A 10 15.47 31.15 37.31
N LEU A 11 15.18 32.33 36.77
CA LEU A 11 14.16 32.50 35.73
C LEU A 11 14.57 31.86 34.39
N GLN A 12 15.87 31.87 34.07
CA GLN A 12 16.40 31.18 32.89
C GLN A 12 16.36 29.65 33.06
N LYS A 13 16.66 29.11 34.25
CA LYS A 13 16.51 27.69 34.58
C LYS A 13 15.05 27.22 34.54
N GLN A 14 14.10 28.11 34.85
CA GLN A 14 12.66 27.83 34.78
C GLN A 14 12.10 27.88 33.34
N GLY A 15 12.95 28.17 32.34
CA GLY A 15 12.52 28.16 30.94
C GLY A 15 11.52 29.28 30.61
N GLU A 16 11.52 30.36 31.40
CA GLU A 16 10.64 31.52 31.21
C GLU A 16 11.35 32.68 30.49
N MET A 17 12.63 32.51 30.14
CA MET A 17 13.45 33.50 29.44
C MET A 17 14.03 32.91 28.17
N SER A 18 13.76 33.55 27.03
CA SER A 18 14.36 33.19 25.75
C SER A 18 15.87 33.48 25.74
N ALA A 19 16.62 32.94 24.78
CA ALA A 19 18.07 33.13 24.64
C ALA A 19 18.49 34.62 24.60
N ASP A 20 17.58 35.50 24.17
CA ASP A 20 17.76 36.95 24.08
C ASP A 20 17.40 37.72 25.37
N GLY A 21 17.03 37.02 26.45
CA GLY A 21 16.73 37.62 27.76
C GLY A 21 15.33 38.25 27.90
N ALA A 22 14.46 38.08 26.91
CA ALA A 22 13.06 38.48 26.96
C ALA A 22 12.18 37.39 27.63
N PRO A 23 11.13 37.77 28.40
CA PRO A 23 10.21 36.81 29.01
C PRO A 23 9.39 36.09 27.93
N ILE A 24 9.37 34.76 27.95
CA ILE A 24 8.62 33.92 27.01
C ILE A 24 7.14 34.08 27.35
N SER A 25 6.36 34.64 26.41
CA SER A 25 4.93 34.85 26.62
C SER A 25 4.19 33.51 26.55
N ASN A 26 3.07 33.42 27.28
CA ASN A 26 2.15 32.29 27.16
C ASN A 26 1.61 32.12 25.71
N ARG A 27 1.70 33.19 24.89
CA ARG A 27 1.45 33.15 23.44
C ARG A 27 2.52 32.35 22.68
N ASP A 28 3.79 32.54 22.98
CA ASP A 28 4.91 31.86 22.32
C ASP A 28 4.92 30.37 22.68
N ARG A 29 4.62 30.03 23.95
CA ARG A 29 4.43 28.64 24.38
C ARG A 29 3.26 27.99 23.66
N ARG A 30 2.15 28.71 23.47
CA ARG A 30 0.98 28.19 22.74
C ARG A 30 1.23 28.05 21.25
N GLN A 31 2.13 28.86 20.68
CA GLN A 31 2.55 28.76 19.29
C GLN A 31 3.49 27.57 19.05
N ALA A 32 4.39 27.26 20.00
CA ALA A 32 5.22 26.06 19.95
C ALA A 32 4.42 24.75 20.09
N VAL A 33 3.35 24.75 20.89
CA VAL A 33 2.45 23.59 21.06
C VAL A 33 1.44 23.46 19.92
N GLY A 34 1.09 24.57 19.25
CA GLY A 34 0.16 24.57 18.11
C GLY A 34 0.77 24.08 16.79
N SER A 35 2.09 23.92 16.71
CA SER A 35 2.79 23.51 15.48
C SER A 35 3.23 22.03 15.47
N ALA A 36 2.88 21.25 16.49
CA ALA A 36 3.39 19.88 16.69
C ALA A 36 2.28 18.82 16.83
N ALA A 37 1.07 19.10 16.35
CA ALA A 37 -0.06 18.17 16.46
C ALA A 37 -1.02 18.17 15.28
N ASP A 38 -0.58 18.60 14.09
CA ASP A 38 -1.14 18.00 12.88
C ASP A 38 -0.55 16.61 12.79
N THR A 39 -1.28 15.65 13.36
CA THR A 39 -1.08 14.24 13.07
C THR A 39 -1.26 14.11 11.56
N GLU A 40 -0.14 14.07 10.86
CA GLU A 40 0.00 13.76 9.44
C GLU A 40 -0.56 12.36 9.21
N ARG A 41 -1.90 12.27 9.19
CA ARG A 41 -2.59 11.09 8.70
C ARG A 41 -2.33 11.12 7.21
N SER A 42 -1.62 10.12 6.71
CA SER A 42 -1.34 10.02 5.29
C SER A 42 -2.65 10.13 4.52
N GLY A 43 -2.75 11.19 3.73
CA GLY A 43 -3.96 11.48 2.98
C GLY A 43 -4.15 10.43 1.87
N PRO A 44 -5.36 10.24 1.31
CA PRO A 44 -5.58 9.34 0.18
C PRO A 44 -4.65 9.61 -1.01
N ARG A 45 -4.18 10.86 -1.17
CA ARG A 45 -3.20 11.26 -2.19
C ARG A 45 -1.80 10.72 -1.94
N GLU A 46 -1.38 10.68 -0.68
CA GLU A 46 -0.08 10.16 -0.26
C GLU A 46 -0.04 8.63 -0.39
N PHE A 47 -1.12 7.96 0.05
CA PHE A 47 -1.30 6.52 -0.13
C PHE A 47 -1.20 6.07 -1.60
N VAL A 48 -1.80 6.80 -2.55
CA VAL A 48 -1.66 6.48 -3.99
C VAL A 48 -0.21 6.67 -4.47
N GLY A 49 0.51 7.65 -3.92
CA GLY A 49 1.93 7.85 -4.17
C GLY A 49 2.78 6.67 -3.70
N GLU A 50 2.52 6.20 -2.48
CA GLU A 50 3.16 5.01 -1.90
C GLU A 50 2.87 3.75 -2.72
N VAL A 51 1.61 3.50 -3.08
CA VAL A 51 1.20 2.36 -3.93
C VAL A 51 1.90 2.40 -5.28
N LYS A 52 1.99 3.56 -5.93
CA LYS A 52 2.73 3.70 -7.20
C LYS A 52 4.23 3.42 -7.02
N GLY A 53 4.81 3.83 -5.89
CA GLY A 53 6.19 3.50 -5.52
C GLY A 53 6.41 2.00 -5.41
N GLU A 54 5.48 1.29 -4.77
CA GLU A 54 5.54 -0.16 -4.60
C GLU A 54 5.28 -0.92 -5.92
N LEU A 55 4.31 -0.46 -6.71
CA LEU A 55 3.98 -1.04 -8.03
C LEU A 55 5.15 -0.97 -9.03
N ARG A 56 6.10 -0.04 -8.84
CA ARG A 56 7.34 0.00 -9.66
C ARG A 56 8.32 -1.12 -9.31
N LYS A 57 8.19 -1.74 -8.12
CA LYS A 57 9.00 -2.91 -7.75
C LYS A 57 8.45 -4.20 -8.36
N VAL A 58 7.22 -4.19 -8.84
CA VAL A 58 6.63 -5.33 -9.53
C VAL A 58 7.28 -5.45 -10.90
N VAL A 59 7.83 -6.63 -11.17
CA VAL A 59 8.32 -6.99 -12.50
C VAL A 59 7.11 -7.20 -13.39
N TRP A 60 6.86 -6.24 -14.28
CA TRP A 60 5.83 -6.39 -15.29
C TRP A 60 6.36 -7.29 -16.42
N PRO A 61 5.57 -8.29 -16.82
CA PRO A 61 6.01 -9.27 -17.80
C PRO A 61 6.22 -8.60 -19.16
N THR A 62 7.17 -9.14 -19.93
CA THR A 62 7.37 -8.74 -21.32
C THR A 62 6.21 -9.23 -22.19
N LYS A 63 6.00 -8.60 -23.36
CA LYS A 63 4.94 -9.04 -24.30
C LYS A 63 5.11 -10.50 -24.73
N ASP A 64 6.36 -10.95 -24.83
CA ASP A 64 6.70 -12.32 -25.22
C ASP A 64 6.38 -13.33 -24.11
N GLU A 65 6.64 -12.98 -22.84
CA GLU A 65 6.21 -13.80 -21.69
C GLU A 65 4.69 -13.97 -21.66
N ILE A 66 3.94 -12.88 -21.86
CA ILE A 66 2.47 -12.92 -21.91
C ILE A 66 1.99 -13.85 -23.02
N ALA A 67 2.59 -13.75 -24.21
CA ALA A 67 2.25 -14.61 -25.34
C ALA A 67 2.55 -16.08 -25.03
N ASN A 68 3.74 -16.38 -24.52
CA ASN A 68 4.15 -17.75 -24.20
C ASN A 68 3.23 -18.38 -23.15
N TYR A 69 2.93 -17.69 -22.06
CA TYR A 69 2.03 -18.22 -21.02
C TYR A 69 0.62 -18.41 -21.55
N SER A 70 0.13 -17.47 -22.37
CA SER A 70 -1.19 -17.58 -22.97
C SER A 70 -1.29 -18.77 -23.93
N VAL A 71 -0.25 -19.00 -24.75
CA VAL A 71 -0.21 -20.15 -25.68
C VAL A 71 -0.20 -21.47 -24.91
N VAL A 72 0.61 -21.61 -23.86
CA VAL A 72 0.65 -22.83 -23.04
C VAL A 72 -0.72 -23.14 -22.44
N VAL A 73 -1.37 -22.13 -21.83
CA VAL A 73 -2.71 -22.29 -21.25
C VAL A 73 -3.74 -22.63 -22.33
N PHE A 74 -3.70 -21.94 -23.47
CA PHE A 74 -4.61 -22.16 -24.58
C PHE A 74 -4.52 -23.59 -25.12
N VAL A 75 -3.30 -24.07 -25.39
CA VAL A 75 -3.07 -25.46 -25.85
C VAL A 75 -3.57 -26.46 -24.82
N THR A 76 -3.30 -26.21 -23.53
CA THR A 76 -3.75 -27.09 -22.44
C THR A 76 -5.28 -27.19 -22.41
N ILE A 77 -5.98 -26.07 -22.52
CA ILE A 77 -7.45 -26.05 -22.57
C ILE A 77 -7.95 -26.82 -23.78
N VAL A 78 -7.39 -26.58 -24.98
CA VAL A 78 -7.80 -27.30 -26.20
C VAL A 78 -7.65 -28.81 -26.05
N VAL A 79 -6.54 -29.28 -25.49
CA VAL A 79 -6.30 -30.71 -25.25
C VAL A 79 -7.33 -31.28 -24.27
N LEU A 80 -7.54 -30.62 -23.13
CA LEU A 80 -8.50 -31.09 -22.12
C LEU A 80 -9.93 -31.11 -22.69
N THR A 81 -10.33 -30.06 -23.41
CA THR A 81 -11.63 -30.00 -24.07
C THR A 81 -11.79 -31.12 -25.10
N ALA A 82 -10.78 -31.39 -25.91
CA ALA A 82 -10.83 -32.48 -26.89
C ALA A 82 -10.93 -33.86 -26.22
N LEU A 83 -10.21 -34.08 -25.12
CA LEU A 83 -10.28 -35.32 -24.35
C LEU A 83 -11.67 -35.53 -23.74
N ILE A 84 -12.21 -34.50 -23.09
CA ILE A 84 -13.56 -34.56 -22.50
C ILE A 84 -14.61 -34.78 -23.59
N ALA A 85 -14.58 -33.99 -24.66
CA ALA A 85 -15.52 -34.13 -25.78
C ALA A 85 -15.42 -35.51 -26.43
N GLY A 86 -14.22 -36.06 -26.59
CA GLY A 86 -14.00 -37.41 -27.11
C GLY A 86 -14.60 -38.47 -26.19
N LEU A 87 -14.38 -38.35 -24.87
CA LEU A 87 -14.96 -39.26 -23.88
C LEU A 87 -16.50 -39.16 -23.85
N ASP A 88 -17.05 -37.95 -23.90
CA ASP A 88 -18.49 -37.70 -23.93
C ASP A 88 -19.12 -38.29 -25.20
N TYR A 89 -18.45 -38.15 -26.35
CA TYR A 89 -18.91 -38.72 -27.62
C TYR A 89 -18.90 -40.25 -27.58
N LEU A 90 -17.79 -40.85 -27.12
CA LEU A 90 -17.65 -42.30 -27.00
C LEU A 90 -18.67 -42.88 -26.02
N THR A 91 -18.87 -42.21 -24.89
CA THR A 91 -19.83 -42.63 -23.87
C THR A 91 -21.25 -42.45 -24.38
N GLY A 92 -21.57 -41.34 -25.03
CA GLY A 92 -22.89 -41.07 -25.59
C GLY A 92 -23.29 -42.10 -26.66
N GLU A 93 -22.45 -42.30 -27.67
CA GLU A 93 -22.73 -43.27 -28.74
C GLU A 93 -22.66 -44.71 -28.21
N GLY A 94 -21.69 -45.01 -27.33
CA GLY A 94 -21.54 -46.34 -26.74
C GLY A 94 -22.74 -46.75 -25.88
N VAL A 95 -23.28 -45.81 -25.11
CA VAL A 95 -24.49 -46.03 -24.30
C VAL A 95 -25.70 -46.24 -25.19
N LEU A 96 -25.90 -45.40 -26.21
CA LEU A 96 -27.01 -45.56 -27.16
C LEU A 96 -26.96 -46.93 -27.84
N ARG A 97 -25.79 -47.34 -28.36
CA ARG A 97 -25.67 -48.66 -28.99
C ARG A 97 -25.85 -49.82 -28.02
N LEU A 98 -25.44 -49.69 -26.77
CA LEU A 98 -25.64 -50.74 -25.76
C LEU A 98 -27.12 -50.93 -25.42
N PHE A 99 -27.89 -49.85 -25.35
CA PHE A 99 -29.33 -49.90 -25.05
C PHE A 99 -30.20 -50.24 -26.26
N ASP A 100 -29.76 -49.91 -27.48
CA ASP A 100 -30.47 -50.22 -28.74
C ASP A 100 -30.18 -51.65 -29.25
N VAL A 101 -29.16 -52.32 -28.68
CA VAL A 101 -28.79 -53.73 -28.97
C VAL A 101 -29.55 -54.74 -28.08
N ASN A 102 -30.43 -54.28 -27.19
CA ASN A 102 -31.34 -55.13 -26.42
C ASN A 102 -32.77 -55.03 -26.96
#